data_AF-A0AA37ELV1-F1
#
_entry.id   AF-A0AA37ELV1-F1
#
_cell.length_a   1.000
_cell.length_b   1.000
_cell.length_c   1.000
_cell.angle_alpha   90.00
_cell.angle_beta   90.00
_cell.angle_gamma   90.00
#
_symmetry.space_group_name_H-M   'P 1'
#
loop_
_entity.id
_entity.type
_entity.pdbx_description
1 polymer ?
#
loop_
_entity_poly.entity_id
_entity_poly.type
_entity_poly.pdbx_seq_one_letter_code
_entity_poly.pdbx_strand_id
1 'polypeptide(L)'
;MLDIQALRSHGISQHEIEQAIKRTTNIGEKELNKLFDDVVERNQKYYTYLINRSDVTAPKTMLSASDFDAIRKQTLDTFRNLTQSMAFLLDNGRTMLRPASAYQWALDNAVLQIQSGAIGYDQAIKGAVKQLADSGIKTAEYESGHMDQIDVAVRRAIMTGINQLCQQYSEQGMDYLETDLVEVSAHIGARNTGTGPENHENWQGKIYRWSKKPKQSSGRYPDFIASTGYGTGPGLGGWNCRHHFYPFVEGVMEPTYSSSDLNAMKGKNREISFEGRQYDGYTATQKQRQIERTVRKLKREQTAYKAAGLEEDAQAVTARIRRLNKEYKAFSEAAGLPLQRERMKVTYTDAVSEQRASTLKIQRDAEAPIRQTIRSGEYPLAINPEKQARHMAGTAITGRSVITVSVEELQAIINEKAGSGKINFTDDFTKWKNTEIIDAGREIGYTINRNGDIIIARCIKIHYSKSGTHGVPFSGRWKK
;
A
#
# COMPACT_ATOMS: atom_id res chain seq x y z
N MET A 1 2.11 24.70 -8.77
CA MET A 1 3.11 24.65 -9.87
C MET A 1 4.50 24.97 -9.32
N LEU A 2 4.96 24.19 -8.34
CA LEU A 2 6.35 24.21 -7.88
C LEU A 2 6.94 22.84 -8.25
N ASP A 3 7.80 22.89 -9.26
CA ASP A 3 8.82 21.93 -9.67
C ASP A 3 8.47 20.55 -10.26
N ILE A 4 7.78 20.61 -11.39
CA ILE A 4 7.99 19.66 -12.51
C ILE A 4 9.42 19.80 -13.11
N GLN A 5 10.12 20.93 -12.85
CA GLN A 5 11.51 21.13 -13.26
C GLN A 5 12.52 20.29 -12.44
N ALA A 6 12.22 19.92 -11.18
CA ALA A 6 13.12 19.11 -10.36
C ALA A 6 13.21 17.63 -10.82
N LEU A 7 12.21 17.13 -11.56
CA LEU A 7 12.23 15.78 -12.13
C LEU A 7 13.01 15.68 -13.45
N ARG A 8 13.63 16.77 -13.92
CA ARG A 8 14.47 16.77 -15.13
C ARG A 8 15.92 16.33 -14.89
N SER A 9 16.37 16.15 -13.64
CA SER A 9 17.80 16.00 -13.31
C SER A 9 18.28 14.57 -13.01
N HIS A 10 17.47 13.53 -13.20
CA HIS A 10 17.93 12.14 -13.10
C HIS A 10 17.66 11.32 -14.37
N GLY A 11 18.44 11.59 -15.42
CA GLY A 11 19.50 10.65 -15.83
C GLY A 11 19.18 9.35 -16.56
N ILE A 12 18.00 9.14 -17.16
CA ILE A 12 17.80 8.08 -18.17
C ILE A 12 16.87 8.61 -19.27
N SER A 13 17.29 8.55 -20.54
CA SER A 13 16.47 8.97 -21.67
C SER A 13 15.28 8.01 -21.88
N GLN A 14 14.16 8.52 -22.42
CA GLN A 14 12.98 7.69 -22.73
C GLN A 14 13.36 6.48 -23.61
N HIS A 15 14.30 6.67 -24.55
CA HIS A 15 14.82 5.60 -25.38
C HIS A 15 15.55 4.53 -24.55
N GLU A 16 16.37 4.92 -23.56
CA GLU A 16 17.07 3.98 -22.69
C GLU A 16 16.11 3.22 -21.75
N ILE A 17 15.03 3.87 -21.27
CA ILE A 17 13.96 3.20 -20.50
C ILE A 17 13.25 2.16 -21.38
N GLU A 18 12.85 2.53 -22.60
CA GLU A 18 12.19 1.62 -23.55
C GLU A 18 13.10 0.45 -23.96
N GLN A 19 14.40 0.69 -24.14
CA GLN A 19 15.39 -0.35 -24.45
C GLN A 19 15.68 -1.25 -23.25
N ALA A 20 15.79 -0.70 -22.04
CA ALA A 20 15.97 -1.50 -20.82
C ALA A 20 14.76 -2.40 -20.57
N ILE A 21 13.56 -1.89 -20.82
CA ILE A 21 12.32 -2.65 -20.72
C ILE A 21 12.31 -3.80 -21.73
N LYS A 22 12.56 -3.53 -23.02
CA LYS A 22 12.64 -4.56 -24.08
C LYS A 22 13.72 -5.62 -23.83
N ARG A 23 14.86 -5.23 -23.24
CA ARG A 23 15.96 -6.17 -22.89
C ARG A 23 15.64 -7.06 -21.70
N THR A 24 14.78 -6.61 -20.79
CA THR A 24 14.45 -7.34 -19.56
C THR A 24 13.27 -8.30 -19.77
N THR A 25 12.63 -8.24 -20.93
CA THR A 25 11.39 -8.98 -21.20
C THR A 25 11.74 -10.27 -21.88
N ASN A 26 11.84 -11.31 -21.06
CA ASN A 26 12.27 -12.65 -21.44
C ASN A 26 11.26 -13.41 -22.33
N ILE A 27 10.31 -12.72 -22.97
CA ILE A 27 9.30 -13.31 -23.85
C ILE A 27 9.30 -12.51 -25.14
N GLY A 28 9.69 -13.14 -26.24
CA GLY A 28 9.62 -12.53 -27.57
C GLY A 28 8.19 -12.49 -28.10
N GLU A 29 7.90 -11.60 -29.05
CA GLU A 29 6.60 -11.48 -29.74
C GLU A 29 6.06 -12.84 -30.24
N LYS A 30 6.96 -13.73 -30.67
CA LYS A 30 6.65 -15.09 -31.09
C LYS A 30 6.11 -16.00 -29.97
N GLU A 31 6.66 -15.90 -28.76
CA GLU A 31 6.16 -16.66 -27.60
C GLU A 31 4.84 -16.08 -27.10
N LEU A 32 4.70 -14.75 -27.14
CA LEU A 32 3.45 -14.08 -26.83
C LEU A 32 2.30 -14.53 -27.75
N ASN A 33 2.57 -14.71 -29.05
CA ASN A 33 1.57 -15.21 -30.01
C ASN A 33 1.11 -16.64 -29.69
N LYS A 34 2.04 -17.55 -29.38
CA LYS A 34 1.71 -18.94 -29.01
C LYS A 34 0.81 -18.99 -27.76
N LEU A 35 1.10 -18.09 -26.83
CA LEU A 35 0.37 -17.94 -25.58
C LEU A 35 -1.07 -17.45 -25.77
N PHE A 36 -1.34 -16.64 -26.80
CA PHE A 36 -2.70 -16.25 -27.18
C PHE A 36 -3.49 -17.39 -27.82
N ASP A 37 -2.86 -18.14 -28.74
CA ASP A 37 -3.51 -19.26 -29.43
C ASP A 37 -4.06 -20.30 -28.43
N ASP A 38 -3.29 -20.60 -27.37
CA ASP A 38 -3.68 -21.52 -26.29
C ASP A 38 -4.94 -21.05 -25.53
N VAL A 39 -5.11 -19.74 -25.30
CA VAL A 39 -6.29 -19.19 -24.59
C VAL A 39 -7.53 -19.28 -25.44
N VAL A 40 -7.40 -18.98 -26.74
CA VAL A 40 -8.49 -19.09 -27.72
C VAL A 40 -8.99 -20.53 -27.77
N GLU A 41 -8.08 -21.50 -27.86
CA GLU A 41 -8.44 -22.92 -27.93
C GLU A 41 -9.22 -23.37 -26.68
N ARG A 42 -8.81 -22.96 -25.48
CA ARG A 42 -9.50 -23.32 -24.23
C ARG A 42 -10.89 -22.70 -24.12
N ASN A 43 -11.04 -21.43 -24.47
CA ASN A 43 -12.34 -20.75 -24.46
C ASN A 43 -13.31 -21.38 -25.47
N GLN A 44 -12.84 -21.70 -26.68
CA GLN A 44 -13.66 -22.38 -27.68
C GLN A 44 -14.16 -23.74 -27.19
N LYS A 45 -13.30 -24.55 -26.54
CA LYS A 45 -13.71 -25.85 -25.98
C LYS A 45 -14.81 -25.69 -24.92
N TYR A 46 -14.68 -24.71 -24.02
CA TYR A 46 -15.65 -24.46 -22.96
C TYR A 46 -17.02 -24.03 -23.50
N TYR A 47 -17.06 -23.04 -24.41
CA TYR A 47 -18.33 -22.56 -24.96
C TYR A 47 -18.97 -23.58 -25.92
N THR A 48 -18.18 -24.36 -26.66
CA THR A 48 -18.70 -25.47 -27.47
C THR A 48 -19.42 -26.51 -26.60
N TYR A 49 -18.84 -26.86 -25.45
CA TYR A 49 -19.48 -27.76 -24.49
C TYR A 49 -20.84 -27.21 -24.00
N LEU A 50 -20.91 -25.91 -23.68
CA LEU A 50 -22.15 -25.28 -23.23
C LEU A 50 -23.21 -25.20 -24.33
N ILE A 51 -22.84 -24.76 -25.53
CA ILE A 51 -23.74 -24.67 -26.70
C ILE A 51 -24.38 -26.03 -27.01
N ASN A 52 -23.58 -27.11 -26.99
CA ASN A 52 -24.06 -28.47 -27.21
C ASN A 52 -25.01 -28.97 -26.10
N ARG A 53 -24.97 -28.36 -24.91
CA ARG A 53 -25.79 -28.74 -23.75
C ARG A 53 -27.08 -27.93 -23.66
N SER A 54 -27.10 -26.73 -24.25
CA SER A 54 -28.20 -25.77 -24.16
C SER A 54 -29.14 -25.76 -25.37
N ASP A 55 -28.95 -26.66 -26.36
CA ASP A 55 -29.70 -26.69 -27.63
C ASP A 55 -29.77 -25.31 -28.34
N VAL A 56 -28.76 -24.46 -28.12
CA VAL A 56 -28.66 -23.14 -28.76
C VAL A 56 -28.05 -23.31 -30.15
N THR A 57 -28.57 -22.58 -31.13
CA THR A 57 -28.03 -22.64 -32.50
C THR A 57 -26.57 -22.20 -32.48
N ALA A 58 -25.65 -23.10 -32.86
CA ALA A 58 -24.23 -22.76 -32.92
C ALA A 58 -24.02 -21.51 -33.80
N PRO A 59 -23.31 -20.49 -33.32
CA PRO A 59 -23.05 -19.28 -34.10
C PRO A 59 -22.34 -19.66 -35.41
N LYS A 60 -22.73 -18.99 -36.50
CA LYS A 60 -22.25 -19.28 -37.87
C LYS A 60 -20.72 -19.19 -38.01
N THR A 61 -20.06 -18.50 -37.09
CA THR A 61 -18.62 -18.46 -36.91
C THR A 61 -18.31 -18.37 -35.42
N MET A 62 -17.76 -19.44 -34.84
CA MET A 62 -16.85 -19.29 -33.71
C MET A 62 -15.67 -18.45 -34.19
N LEU A 63 -15.17 -17.51 -33.38
CA LEU A 63 -14.04 -16.64 -33.75
C LEU A 63 -12.95 -17.49 -34.42
N SER A 64 -12.79 -17.30 -35.73
CA SER A 64 -11.80 -18.05 -36.48
C SER A 64 -10.41 -17.54 -36.12
N ALA A 65 -9.37 -18.36 -36.32
CA ALA A 65 -8.00 -17.88 -36.18
C ALA A 65 -7.76 -16.61 -37.01
N SER A 66 -8.45 -16.46 -38.16
CA SER A 66 -8.45 -15.26 -39.01
C SER A 66 -9.16 -14.03 -38.44
N ASP A 67 -10.22 -14.19 -37.63
CA ASP A 67 -10.89 -13.07 -36.94
C ASP A 67 -10.02 -12.57 -35.79
N PHE A 68 -9.36 -13.49 -35.08
CA PHE A 68 -8.31 -13.16 -34.12
C PHE A 68 -7.10 -12.51 -34.78
N ASP A 69 -6.82 -12.82 -36.05
CA ASP A 69 -5.73 -12.24 -36.83
C ASP A 69 -6.04 -10.81 -37.31
N ALA A 70 -7.28 -10.55 -37.72
CA ALA A 70 -7.75 -9.23 -38.17
C ALA A 70 -7.90 -8.25 -36.99
N ILE A 71 -8.69 -8.64 -35.99
CA ILE A 71 -8.23 -8.81 -34.60
C ILE A 71 -6.90 -8.13 -34.26
N ARG A 72 -5.87 -8.97 -34.21
CA ARG A 72 -4.44 -8.79 -33.93
C ARG A 72 -3.75 -7.70 -34.76
N LYS A 73 -3.99 -7.64 -36.08
CA LYS A 73 -3.39 -6.62 -36.97
C LYS A 73 -3.95 -5.23 -36.73
N GLN A 74 -5.23 -5.11 -36.42
CA GLN A 74 -5.85 -3.86 -36.00
C GLN A 74 -5.51 -3.54 -34.53
N THR A 75 -5.23 -4.56 -33.70
CA THR A 75 -5.01 -4.43 -32.24
C THR A 75 -3.59 -4.19 -31.76
N LEU A 76 -2.53 -4.27 -32.58
CA LEU A 76 -1.19 -3.87 -32.11
C LEU A 76 -1.14 -2.40 -31.61
N ASP A 77 -1.99 -1.51 -32.12
CA ASP A 77 -2.21 -0.17 -31.56
C ASP A 77 -3.27 -0.13 -30.44
N THR A 78 -4.13 -1.14 -30.34
CA THR A 78 -5.21 -1.27 -29.32
C THR A 78 -4.83 -2.08 -28.07
N PHE A 79 -3.70 -2.80 -28.08
CA PHE A 79 -3.10 -3.50 -26.93
C PHE A 79 -2.29 -2.57 -26.03
N ARG A 80 -2.55 -1.26 -26.10
CA ARG A 80 -1.96 -0.27 -25.19
C ARG A 80 -2.97 0.04 -24.10
N ASN A 81 -2.50 0.02 -22.86
CA ASN A 81 -3.29 0.33 -21.68
C ASN A 81 -4.47 -0.65 -21.46
N LEU A 82 -4.23 -1.96 -21.58
CA LEU A 82 -5.21 -3.02 -21.27
C LEU A 82 -5.75 -2.93 -19.85
N THR A 83 -4.91 -2.42 -18.94
CA THR A 83 -5.30 -2.17 -17.55
C THR A 83 -6.12 -0.91 -17.33
N GLN A 84 -6.30 -0.08 -18.38
CA GLN A 84 -6.96 1.22 -18.33
C GLN A 84 -6.41 2.14 -17.22
N SER A 85 -5.11 2.01 -16.92
CA SER A 85 -4.49 2.80 -15.86
C SER A 85 -4.30 4.25 -16.29
N MET A 86 -4.72 5.16 -15.41
CA MET A 86 -4.57 6.61 -15.58
C MET A 86 -3.26 7.17 -15.00
N ALA A 87 -2.40 6.30 -14.47
CA ALA A 87 -1.09 6.74 -13.99
C ALA A 87 -0.28 7.34 -15.14
N PHE A 88 0.34 8.49 -14.89
CA PHE A 88 1.12 9.28 -15.84
C PHE A 88 0.34 9.83 -17.03
N LEU A 89 -1.00 9.84 -16.96
CA LEU A 89 -1.84 10.45 -17.97
C LEU A 89 -2.44 11.76 -17.45
N LEU A 90 -2.58 12.73 -18.34
CA LEU A 90 -3.25 14.01 -18.14
C LEU A 90 -4.38 14.18 -19.17
N ASP A 91 -5.21 15.20 -18.96
CA ASP A 91 -6.28 15.60 -19.87
C ASP A 91 -7.23 14.43 -20.15
N ASN A 92 -7.62 13.70 -19.09
CA ASN A 92 -8.42 12.49 -19.19
C ASN A 92 -7.84 11.42 -20.13
N GLY A 93 -6.52 11.24 -20.13
CA GLY A 93 -5.88 10.17 -20.91
C GLY A 93 -5.30 10.61 -22.25
N ARG A 94 -5.54 11.85 -22.65
CA ARG A 94 -5.11 12.37 -23.96
C ARG A 94 -3.63 12.71 -24.00
N THR A 95 -3.06 13.08 -22.86
CA THR A 95 -1.66 13.50 -22.77
C THR A 95 -0.87 12.49 -21.93
N MET A 96 0.17 11.90 -22.54
CA MET A 96 1.07 10.95 -21.87
C MET A 96 2.31 11.66 -21.32
N LEU A 97 2.57 11.53 -20.02
CA LEU A 97 3.84 11.91 -19.43
C LEU A 97 4.93 10.90 -19.81
N ARG A 98 6.21 11.29 -19.70
CA ARG A 98 7.36 10.47 -20.11
C ARG A 98 7.32 9.01 -19.61
N PRO A 99 6.96 8.71 -18.33
CA PRO A 99 6.94 7.33 -17.84
C PRO A 99 5.73 6.51 -18.31
N ALA A 100 4.70 7.13 -18.90
CA ALA A 100 3.41 6.48 -19.18
C ALA A 100 3.54 5.27 -20.10
N SER A 101 4.32 5.39 -21.18
CA SER A 101 4.50 4.30 -22.16
C SER A 101 5.18 3.09 -21.51
N ALA A 102 6.27 3.33 -20.77
CA ALA A 102 7.01 2.30 -20.04
C ALA A 102 6.13 1.60 -18.99
N TYR A 103 5.34 2.39 -18.26
CA TYR A 103 4.42 1.90 -17.25
C TYR A 103 3.32 1.04 -17.86
N GLN A 104 2.58 1.55 -18.85
CA GLN A 104 1.52 0.80 -19.54
C GLN A 104 2.05 -0.50 -20.15
N TRP A 105 3.20 -0.43 -20.83
CA TRP A 105 3.84 -1.59 -21.42
C TRP A 105 4.13 -2.69 -20.38
N ALA A 106 4.67 -2.34 -19.21
CA ALA A 106 4.97 -3.31 -18.16
C ALA A 106 3.70 -3.96 -17.59
N LEU A 107 2.61 -3.20 -17.48
CA LEU A 107 1.32 -3.72 -17.05
C LEU A 107 0.69 -4.65 -18.09
N ASP A 108 0.66 -4.22 -19.35
CA ASP A 108 0.03 -4.96 -20.43
C ASP A 108 0.76 -6.29 -20.64
N ASN A 109 2.10 -6.28 -20.67
CA ASN A 109 2.90 -7.50 -20.72
C ASN A 109 2.57 -8.45 -19.55
N ALA A 110 2.45 -7.93 -18.33
CA ALA A 110 2.10 -8.74 -17.17
C ALA A 110 0.68 -9.34 -17.27
N VAL A 111 -0.30 -8.57 -17.77
CA VAL A 111 -1.65 -9.09 -18.03
C VAL A 111 -1.62 -10.23 -19.03
N LEU A 112 -0.92 -10.07 -20.16
CA LEU A 112 -0.83 -11.09 -21.20
C LEU A 112 -0.10 -12.36 -20.74
N GLN A 113 0.96 -12.20 -19.96
CA GLN A 113 1.67 -13.30 -19.30
C GLN A 113 0.79 -14.12 -18.36
N ILE A 114 -0.14 -13.47 -17.65
CA ILE A 114 -1.09 -14.16 -16.77
C ILE A 114 -2.17 -14.85 -17.59
N GLN A 115 -2.75 -14.16 -18.57
CA GLN A 115 -3.86 -14.68 -19.37
C GLN A 115 -3.49 -15.95 -20.12
N SER A 116 -2.28 -15.97 -20.66
CA SER A 116 -1.75 -17.13 -21.36
C SER A 116 -1.39 -18.32 -20.47
N GLY A 117 -1.34 -18.12 -19.15
CA GLY A 117 -0.89 -19.14 -18.20
C GLY A 117 0.62 -19.37 -18.21
N ALA A 118 1.41 -18.53 -18.88
CA ALA A 118 2.88 -18.62 -18.88
C ALA A 118 3.44 -18.54 -17.46
N ILE A 119 2.90 -17.62 -16.66
CA ILE A 119 3.28 -17.41 -15.25
C ILE A 119 2.07 -16.98 -14.41
N GLY A 120 2.15 -17.23 -13.10
CA GLY A 120 1.11 -16.82 -12.15
C GLY A 120 1.14 -15.32 -11.80
N TYR A 121 0.03 -14.82 -11.26
CA TYR A 121 -0.18 -13.42 -10.86
C TYR A 121 1.00 -12.81 -10.08
N ASP A 122 1.44 -13.47 -9.02
CA ASP A 122 2.49 -12.91 -8.16
C ASP A 122 3.85 -12.80 -8.84
N GLN A 123 4.16 -13.72 -9.76
CA GLN A 123 5.39 -13.67 -10.54
C GLN A 123 5.34 -12.52 -11.55
N ALA A 124 4.23 -12.38 -12.27
CA ALA A 124 4.03 -11.29 -13.23
C ALA A 124 4.06 -9.92 -12.56
N ILE A 125 3.32 -9.74 -11.46
CA ILE A 125 3.31 -8.50 -10.68
C ILE A 125 4.72 -8.20 -10.15
N LYS A 126 5.41 -9.16 -9.55
CA LYS A 126 6.78 -8.97 -9.05
C LYS A 126 7.74 -8.58 -10.18
N GLY A 127 7.62 -9.20 -11.35
CA GLY A 127 8.40 -8.92 -12.55
C GLY A 127 8.22 -7.47 -13.01
N ALA A 128 6.97 -7.05 -13.23
CA ALA A 128 6.63 -5.70 -13.66
C ALA A 128 7.10 -4.64 -12.66
N VAL A 129 6.89 -4.87 -11.35
CA VAL A 129 7.36 -3.96 -10.29
C VAL A 129 8.88 -3.83 -10.30
N LYS A 130 9.61 -4.95 -10.42
CA LYS A 130 11.08 -4.92 -10.46
C LYS A 130 11.57 -4.18 -11.70
N GLN A 131 11.00 -4.48 -12.87
CA GLN A 131 11.37 -3.85 -14.14
C GLN A 131 11.20 -2.33 -14.09
N LEU A 132 10.06 -1.85 -13.58
CA LEU A 132 9.80 -0.42 -13.44
C LEU A 132 10.74 0.24 -12.42
N ALA A 133 10.93 -0.39 -11.25
CA ALA A 133 11.79 0.14 -10.20
C ALA A 133 13.27 0.21 -10.62
N ASP A 134 13.78 -0.81 -11.32
CA ASP A 134 15.15 -0.84 -11.86
C ASP A 134 15.35 0.23 -12.96
N SER A 135 14.27 0.59 -13.66
CA SER A 135 14.26 1.68 -14.65
C SER A 135 14.06 3.07 -14.02
N GLY A 136 14.05 3.16 -12.68
CA GLY A 136 13.88 4.40 -11.93
C GLY A 136 12.42 4.79 -11.61
N ILE A 137 11.43 4.04 -12.11
CA ILE A 137 10.01 4.30 -11.88
C ILE A 137 9.57 3.61 -10.58
N LYS A 138 9.68 4.32 -9.45
CA LYS A 138 9.36 3.82 -8.10
C LYS A 138 7.99 4.26 -7.56
N THR A 139 7.37 5.24 -8.20
CA THR A 139 6.05 5.80 -7.86
C THR A 139 5.19 5.94 -9.11
N ALA A 140 3.89 5.87 -8.96
CA ALA A 140 2.90 6.16 -9.99
C ALA A 140 2.13 7.44 -9.60
N GLU A 141 2.06 8.38 -10.52
CA GLU A 141 1.43 9.69 -10.30
C GLU A 141 0.12 9.77 -11.09
N TYR A 142 -0.92 10.32 -10.48
CA TYR A 142 -2.23 10.48 -11.09
C TYR A 142 -2.54 11.98 -11.25
N GLU A 143 -3.32 12.34 -12.27
CA GLU A 143 -3.75 13.73 -12.53
C GLU A 143 -4.39 14.41 -11.31
N SER A 144 -5.06 13.63 -10.45
CA SER A 144 -5.61 14.08 -9.16
C SER A 144 -4.56 14.60 -8.14
N GLY A 145 -3.27 14.46 -8.42
CA GLY A 145 -2.18 14.68 -7.46
C GLY A 145 -1.95 13.52 -6.50
N HIS A 146 -2.77 12.46 -6.59
CA HIS A 146 -2.53 11.23 -5.84
C HIS A 146 -1.25 10.55 -6.33
N MET A 147 -0.48 10.00 -5.39
CA MET A 147 0.71 9.22 -5.69
C MET A 147 0.66 7.88 -4.97
N ASP A 148 0.92 6.83 -5.72
CA ASP A 148 1.10 5.48 -5.18
C ASP A 148 2.54 5.02 -5.34
N GLN A 149 2.97 4.14 -4.44
CA GLN A 149 4.18 3.35 -4.67
C GLN A 149 3.95 2.39 -5.84
N ILE A 150 4.98 2.16 -6.67
CA ILE A 150 4.79 1.43 -7.94
C ILE A 150 4.26 0.00 -7.74
N ASP A 151 4.62 -0.68 -6.63
CA ASP A 151 4.08 -1.99 -6.28
C ASP A 151 2.57 -2.00 -6.03
N VAL A 152 2.04 -0.91 -5.45
CA VAL A 152 0.61 -0.73 -5.18
C VAL A 152 -0.12 -0.48 -6.49
N ALA A 153 0.38 0.45 -7.30
CA ALA A 153 -0.24 0.84 -8.56
C ALA A 153 -0.26 -0.34 -9.56
N VAL A 154 0.88 -1.02 -9.72
CA VAL A 154 1.02 -2.17 -10.63
C VAL A 154 0.09 -3.32 -10.25
N ARG A 155 0.08 -3.73 -8.97
CA ARG A 155 -0.81 -4.81 -8.52
C ARG A 155 -2.28 -4.44 -8.74
N ARG A 156 -2.67 -3.20 -8.42
CA ARG A 156 -4.05 -2.74 -8.62
C ARG A 156 -4.44 -2.76 -10.09
N ALA A 157 -3.59 -2.20 -10.97
CA ALA A 157 -3.88 -2.09 -12.38
C ALA A 157 -3.96 -3.46 -13.06
N ILE A 158 -3.00 -4.37 -12.80
CA ILE A 158 -3.02 -5.73 -13.35
C ILE A 158 -4.26 -6.50 -12.90
N MET A 159 -4.57 -6.49 -11.60
CA MET A 159 -5.75 -7.22 -11.08
C MET A 159 -7.07 -6.66 -11.64
N THR A 160 -7.16 -5.33 -11.82
CA THR A 160 -8.34 -4.69 -12.39
C THR A 160 -8.45 -5.00 -13.88
N GLY A 161 -7.37 -4.87 -14.65
CA GLY A 161 -7.35 -5.15 -16.08
C GLY A 161 -7.70 -6.60 -16.39
N ILE A 162 -7.20 -7.55 -15.61
CA ILE A 162 -7.57 -8.97 -15.76
C ILE A 162 -9.06 -9.18 -15.50
N ASN A 163 -9.61 -8.57 -14.44
CA ASN A 163 -11.03 -8.69 -14.15
C ASN A 163 -11.89 -8.09 -15.28
N GLN A 164 -11.51 -6.93 -15.81
CA GLN A 164 -12.18 -6.30 -16.95
C GLN A 164 -12.11 -7.17 -18.21
N LEU A 165 -10.96 -7.79 -18.49
CA LEU A 165 -10.82 -8.72 -19.61
C LEU A 165 -11.73 -9.95 -19.44
N CYS A 166 -11.77 -10.54 -18.25
CA CYS A 166 -12.69 -11.64 -17.94
C CYS A 166 -14.16 -11.25 -18.17
N GLN A 167 -14.53 -10.01 -17.84
CA GLN A 167 -15.89 -9.50 -18.07
C GLN A 167 -16.22 -9.36 -19.56
N GLN A 168 -15.25 -8.95 -20.39
CA GLN A 168 -15.43 -8.93 -21.84
C GLN A 168 -15.68 -10.34 -22.40
N TYR A 169 -14.95 -11.35 -21.91
CA TYR A 169 -15.23 -12.75 -22.28
C TYR A 169 -16.61 -13.22 -21.81
N SER A 170 -17.04 -12.82 -20.61
CA SER A 170 -18.40 -13.12 -20.14
C SER A 170 -19.47 -12.46 -21.00
N GLU A 171 -19.29 -11.20 -21.39
CA GLU A 171 -20.23 -10.49 -22.25
C GLU A 171 -20.37 -11.15 -23.64
N GLN A 172 -19.24 -11.59 -24.23
CA GLN A 172 -19.26 -12.39 -25.46
C GLN A 172 -19.93 -13.75 -25.26
N GLY A 173 -19.68 -14.40 -24.12
CA GLY A 173 -20.33 -15.65 -23.75
C GLY A 173 -21.85 -15.53 -23.69
N MET A 174 -22.38 -14.38 -23.29
CA MET A 174 -23.83 -14.14 -23.32
C MET A 174 -24.38 -14.12 -24.74
N ASP A 175 -23.64 -13.53 -25.69
CA ASP A 175 -24.06 -13.50 -27.09
C ASP A 175 -24.06 -14.90 -27.70
N TYR A 176 -23.05 -15.73 -27.38
CA TYR A 176 -22.98 -17.12 -27.84
C TYR A 176 -24.08 -18.02 -27.26
N LEU A 177 -24.46 -17.78 -26.01
CA LEU A 177 -25.50 -18.55 -25.33
C LEU A 177 -26.89 -17.96 -25.52
N GLU A 178 -27.01 -16.88 -26.31
CA GLU A 178 -28.24 -16.14 -26.55
C GLU A 178 -29.02 -15.86 -25.26
N THR A 179 -28.31 -15.43 -24.21
CA THR A 179 -28.93 -15.15 -22.91
C THR A 179 -28.90 -13.67 -22.55
N ASP A 180 -29.97 -13.20 -21.91
CA ASP A 180 -30.05 -11.89 -21.29
C ASP A 180 -29.77 -11.92 -19.79
N LEU A 181 -29.39 -13.07 -19.22
CA LEU A 181 -29.15 -13.22 -17.78
C LEU A 181 -27.66 -13.36 -17.46
N VAL A 182 -27.29 -12.78 -16.31
CA VAL A 182 -25.97 -12.95 -15.71
C VAL A 182 -26.09 -13.33 -14.25
N GLU A 183 -25.21 -14.22 -13.78
CA GLU A 183 -25.00 -14.45 -12.35
C GLU A 183 -23.74 -13.70 -11.90
N VAL A 184 -23.87 -12.89 -10.84
CA VAL A 184 -22.74 -12.19 -10.25
C VAL A 184 -22.07 -13.07 -9.19
N SER A 185 -20.74 -13.15 -9.23
CA SER A 185 -19.95 -13.89 -8.24
C SER A 185 -20.14 -13.41 -6.80
N ALA A 186 -19.80 -14.27 -5.84
CA ALA A 186 -19.83 -13.96 -4.42
C ALA A 186 -18.52 -14.34 -3.74
N HIS A 187 -18.08 -13.54 -2.78
CA HIS A 187 -16.91 -13.80 -1.96
C HIS A 187 -17.02 -13.16 -0.57
N ILE A 188 -16.29 -13.71 0.39
CA ILE A 188 -16.18 -13.14 1.75
C ILE A 188 -15.48 -11.76 1.70
N GLY A 189 -15.91 -10.86 2.57
CA GLY A 189 -15.30 -9.52 2.73
C GLY A 189 -15.53 -8.61 1.53
N ALA A 190 -16.68 -8.74 0.86
CA ALA A 190 -17.15 -7.72 -0.07
C ALA A 190 -17.47 -6.43 0.68
N ARG A 191 -17.34 -5.31 -0.02
CA ARG A 191 -17.64 -4.00 0.55
C ARG A 191 -19.13 -3.96 0.89
N ASN A 192 -19.45 -3.80 2.17
CA ASN A 192 -20.80 -3.73 2.70
C ASN A 192 -21.19 -2.31 3.15
N THR A 193 -20.36 -1.32 2.81
CA THR A 193 -20.55 0.11 3.10
C THR A 193 -20.94 0.87 1.84
N GLY A 194 -21.57 2.04 1.99
CA GLY A 194 -22.03 2.87 0.88
C GLY A 194 -23.47 2.56 0.46
N THR A 195 -23.95 3.24 -0.58
CA THR A 195 -25.32 3.08 -1.09
C THR A 195 -25.32 2.61 -2.55
N GLY A 196 -26.39 1.91 -2.94
CA GLY A 196 -26.55 1.42 -4.31
C GLY A 196 -25.35 0.58 -4.79
N PRO A 197 -24.77 0.89 -5.97
CA PRO A 197 -23.65 0.16 -6.55
C PRO A 197 -22.38 0.09 -5.68
N GLU A 198 -22.18 1.03 -4.76
CA GLU A 198 -21.01 1.04 -3.87
C GLU A 198 -21.04 -0.12 -2.86
N ASN A 199 -22.23 -0.58 -2.48
CA ASN A 199 -22.37 -1.71 -1.58
C ASN A 199 -22.29 -3.00 -2.39
N HIS A 200 -21.07 -3.50 -2.53
CA HIS A 200 -20.78 -4.71 -3.29
C HIS A 200 -21.45 -5.94 -2.69
N GLU A 201 -21.64 -5.99 -1.37
CA GLU A 201 -22.33 -7.10 -0.70
C GLU A 201 -23.77 -7.28 -1.20
N ASN A 202 -24.46 -6.18 -1.53
CA ASN A 202 -25.88 -6.22 -1.88
C ASN A 202 -26.20 -6.93 -3.20
N TRP A 203 -25.25 -7.04 -4.11
CA TRP A 203 -25.49 -7.63 -5.44
C TRP A 203 -24.81 -8.98 -5.67
N GLN A 204 -24.06 -9.50 -4.70
CA GLN A 204 -23.37 -10.79 -4.82
C GLN A 204 -24.32 -11.98 -4.96
N GLY A 205 -23.95 -12.93 -5.81
CA GLY A 205 -24.61 -14.23 -5.97
C GLY A 205 -26.01 -14.18 -6.56
N LYS A 206 -26.41 -13.03 -7.11
CA LYS A 206 -27.75 -12.83 -7.66
C LYS A 206 -27.70 -12.94 -9.18
N ILE A 207 -28.82 -13.38 -9.73
CA ILE A 207 -29.07 -13.41 -11.17
C ILE A 207 -29.78 -12.12 -11.56
N TYR A 208 -29.27 -11.47 -12.61
CA TYR A 208 -29.76 -10.21 -13.12
C TYR A 208 -30.09 -10.34 -14.60
N ARG A 209 -31.10 -9.58 -15.06
CA ARG A 209 -31.33 -9.38 -16.49
C ARG A 209 -30.52 -8.18 -16.96
N TRP A 210 -29.76 -8.36 -18.03
CA TRP A 210 -29.07 -7.28 -18.71
C TRP A 210 -29.97 -6.69 -19.80
N SER A 211 -30.65 -5.60 -19.49
CA SER A 211 -31.62 -4.94 -20.39
C SER A 211 -31.07 -4.48 -21.75
N LYS A 212 -29.75 -4.43 -21.93
CA LYS A 212 -29.12 -4.14 -23.23
C LYS A 212 -29.14 -5.34 -24.19
N LYS A 213 -29.30 -6.57 -23.68
CA LYS A 213 -29.41 -7.78 -24.52
C LYS A 213 -30.88 -8.01 -24.89
N PRO A 214 -31.16 -8.61 -26.07
CA PRO A 214 -32.52 -9.01 -26.43
C PRO A 214 -33.14 -9.90 -25.35
N LYS A 215 -34.38 -9.63 -24.96
CA LYS A 215 -35.02 -10.39 -23.89
C LYS A 215 -35.27 -11.84 -24.33
N GLN A 216 -34.69 -12.78 -23.60
CA GLN A 216 -34.82 -14.22 -23.85
C GLN A 216 -35.41 -14.95 -22.64
N SER A 217 -35.07 -14.51 -21.43
CA SER A 217 -35.66 -15.04 -20.20
C SER A 217 -37.11 -14.62 -19.97
N SER A 218 -37.85 -15.51 -19.31
CA SER A 218 -39.26 -15.35 -18.92
C SER A 218 -39.43 -14.84 -17.48
N GLY A 219 -38.50 -15.18 -16.58
CA GLY A 219 -38.56 -14.83 -15.17
C GLY A 219 -38.49 -13.33 -14.84
N ARG A 220 -38.78 -13.00 -13.59
CA ARG A 220 -38.62 -11.63 -13.05
C ARG A 220 -37.23 -11.50 -12.44
N TYR A 221 -36.37 -10.72 -13.08
CA TYR A 221 -35.02 -10.45 -12.62
C TYR A 221 -34.80 -8.93 -12.48
N PRO A 222 -34.06 -8.49 -11.46
CA PRO A 222 -33.61 -7.10 -11.38
C PRO A 222 -32.68 -6.75 -12.55
N ASP A 223 -32.65 -5.47 -12.93
CA ASP A 223 -31.75 -4.99 -13.99
C ASP A 223 -30.29 -5.02 -13.54
N PHE A 224 -29.42 -5.56 -14.39
CA PHE A 224 -28.01 -5.75 -14.11
C PHE A 224 -27.26 -4.43 -13.90
N ILE A 225 -27.40 -3.48 -14.83
CA ILE A 225 -26.63 -2.22 -14.78
C ILE A 225 -27.13 -1.35 -13.63
N ALA A 226 -28.45 -1.20 -13.48
CA ALA A 226 -29.04 -0.38 -12.42
C ALA A 226 -28.72 -0.92 -11.03
N SER A 227 -28.68 -2.25 -10.85
CA SER A 227 -28.40 -2.86 -9.55
C SER A 227 -26.92 -2.84 -9.17
N THR A 228 -26.04 -3.00 -10.15
CA THR A 228 -24.60 -3.23 -9.91
C THR A 228 -23.73 -2.02 -10.23
N GLY A 229 -24.25 -1.05 -10.98
CA GLY A 229 -23.48 0.08 -11.53
C GLY A 229 -22.39 -0.37 -12.51
N TYR A 230 -22.56 -1.51 -13.19
CA TYR A 230 -21.61 -1.99 -14.19
C TYR A 230 -21.26 -0.89 -15.21
N GLY A 231 -19.96 -0.73 -15.51
CA GLY A 231 -19.44 0.36 -16.34
C GLY A 231 -19.11 1.65 -15.59
N THR A 232 -19.29 1.71 -14.27
CA THR A 232 -18.90 2.85 -13.43
C THR A 232 -17.71 2.51 -12.53
N GLY A 233 -16.95 3.53 -12.11
CA GLY A 233 -15.83 3.37 -11.17
C GLY A 233 -16.19 2.65 -9.86
N PRO A 234 -17.29 2.99 -9.16
CA PRO A 234 -17.67 2.33 -7.91
C PRO A 234 -18.41 0.98 -8.09
N GLY A 235 -18.98 0.70 -9.27
CA GLY A 235 -19.81 -0.47 -9.50
C GLY A 235 -19.07 -1.78 -9.77
N LEU A 236 -19.81 -2.80 -10.19
CA LEU A 236 -19.27 -4.12 -10.57
C LEU A 236 -18.18 -3.99 -11.65
N GLY A 237 -17.04 -4.64 -11.42
CA GLY A 237 -15.87 -4.55 -12.29
C GLY A 237 -15.08 -3.25 -12.22
N GLY A 238 -15.53 -2.30 -11.40
CA GLY A 238 -14.85 -1.02 -11.16
C GLY A 238 -13.64 -1.12 -10.24
N TRP A 239 -13.23 0.02 -9.67
CA TRP A 239 -11.96 0.16 -8.94
C TRP A 239 -11.83 -0.81 -7.75
N ASN A 240 -10.81 -1.68 -7.81
CA ASN A 240 -10.52 -2.70 -6.80
C ASN A 240 -11.67 -3.69 -6.54
N CYS A 241 -12.66 -3.77 -7.44
CA CYS A 241 -13.72 -4.75 -7.38
C CYS A 241 -13.13 -6.13 -7.73
N ARG A 242 -13.40 -7.14 -6.90
CA ARG A 242 -12.93 -8.53 -7.11
C ARG A 242 -14.00 -9.42 -7.74
N HIS A 243 -15.19 -8.86 -7.95
CA HIS A 243 -16.30 -9.57 -8.53
C HIS A 243 -16.20 -9.58 -10.04
N HIS A 244 -16.62 -10.70 -10.58
CA HIS A 244 -16.91 -10.96 -11.97
C HIS A 244 -18.36 -11.43 -12.09
N PHE A 245 -18.84 -11.59 -13.32
CA PHE A 245 -20.13 -12.17 -13.62
C PHE A 245 -19.99 -13.21 -14.73
N TYR A 246 -20.97 -14.09 -14.82
CA TYR A 246 -21.02 -15.16 -15.82
C TYR A 246 -22.37 -15.13 -16.55
N PRO A 247 -22.40 -15.50 -17.85
CA PRO A 247 -23.67 -15.79 -18.52
C PRO A 247 -24.47 -16.84 -17.76
N PHE A 248 -25.78 -16.65 -17.66
CA PHE A 248 -26.68 -17.58 -17.01
C PHE A 248 -27.80 -17.98 -17.98
N VAL A 249 -28.09 -19.27 -18.15
CA VAL A 249 -29.14 -19.74 -19.07
C VAL A 249 -30.33 -20.26 -18.25
N GLU A 250 -31.47 -19.58 -18.36
CA GLU A 250 -32.70 -19.94 -17.64
C GLU A 250 -33.16 -21.36 -18.01
N GLY A 251 -33.48 -22.17 -17.00
CA GLY A 251 -33.95 -23.55 -17.20
C GLY A 251 -32.86 -24.58 -17.52
N VAL A 252 -31.64 -24.13 -17.82
CA VAL A 252 -30.48 -25.00 -18.09
C VAL A 252 -29.47 -24.96 -16.94
N MET A 253 -29.21 -23.77 -16.40
CA MET A 253 -28.25 -23.57 -15.32
C MET A 253 -28.95 -23.45 -13.97
N GLU A 254 -28.30 -23.97 -12.93
CA GLU A 254 -28.68 -23.75 -11.54
C GLU A 254 -27.83 -22.62 -10.94
N PRO A 255 -28.37 -21.80 -10.01
CA PRO A 255 -27.58 -20.76 -9.34
C PRO A 255 -26.37 -21.36 -8.62
N THR A 256 -25.21 -20.72 -8.77
CA THR A 256 -23.95 -21.17 -8.16
C THR A 256 -23.99 -21.10 -6.63
N TYR A 257 -24.70 -20.10 -6.08
CA TYR A 257 -24.70 -19.83 -4.65
C TYR A 257 -26.08 -20.07 -4.04
N SER A 258 -26.13 -20.89 -2.98
CA SER A 258 -27.36 -21.01 -2.20
C SER A 258 -27.60 -19.76 -1.36
N SER A 259 -28.86 -19.55 -0.93
CA SER A 259 -29.19 -18.48 0.01
C SER A 259 -28.42 -18.62 1.34
N SER A 260 -28.11 -19.85 1.74
CA SER A 260 -27.32 -20.12 2.96
C SER A 260 -25.86 -19.69 2.80
N ASP A 261 -25.25 -19.93 1.63
CA ASP A 261 -23.88 -19.51 1.32
C ASP A 261 -23.76 -17.99 1.33
N LEU A 262 -24.67 -17.31 0.63
CA LEU A 262 -24.68 -15.85 0.57
C LEU A 262 -24.92 -15.23 1.96
N ASN A 263 -25.78 -15.83 2.78
CA ASN A 263 -25.96 -15.37 4.15
C ASN A 263 -24.68 -15.58 4.97
N ALA A 264 -24.00 -16.73 4.86
CA ALA A 264 -22.76 -17.00 5.57
C ALA A 264 -21.60 -16.07 5.16
N MET A 265 -21.63 -15.50 3.95
CA MET A 265 -20.63 -14.55 3.46
C MET A 265 -20.85 -13.10 3.90
N LYS A 266 -22.06 -12.74 4.38
CA LYS A 266 -22.37 -11.36 4.82
C LYS A 266 -21.44 -10.91 5.94
N GLY A 267 -20.99 -9.66 5.86
CA GLY A 267 -20.06 -9.07 6.83
C GLY A 267 -20.55 -9.20 8.27
N LYS A 268 -21.83 -8.90 8.52
CA LYS A 268 -22.48 -9.01 9.85
C LYS A 268 -22.53 -10.42 10.43
N ASN A 269 -22.43 -11.45 9.58
CA ASN A 269 -22.42 -12.85 10.01
C ASN A 269 -20.97 -13.37 10.20
N ARG A 270 -19.98 -12.47 10.10
CA ARG A 270 -18.54 -12.74 10.16
C ARG A 270 -17.85 -11.79 11.13
N GLU A 271 -18.55 -11.42 12.20
CA GLU A 271 -18.04 -10.52 13.22
C GLU A 271 -16.98 -11.21 14.09
N ILE A 272 -15.91 -10.48 14.40
CA ILE A 272 -14.85 -10.91 15.30
C ILE A 272 -14.45 -9.78 16.24
N SER A 273 -14.00 -10.15 17.44
CA SER A 273 -13.36 -9.24 18.38
C SER A 273 -11.86 -9.48 18.43
N PHE A 274 -11.05 -8.43 18.28
CA PHE A 274 -9.60 -8.52 18.40
C PHE A 274 -9.06 -7.30 19.13
N GLU A 275 -8.29 -7.51 20.20
CA GLU A 275 -7.73 -6.43 21.05
C GLU A 275 -8.76 -5.39 21.49
N GLY A 276 -9.97 -5.83 21.86
CA GLY A 276 -11.06 -4.97 22.33
C GLY A 276 -11.77 -4.17 21.22
N ARG A 277 -11.51 -4.46 19.95
CA ARG A 277 -12.21 -3.85 18.80
C ARG A 277 -13.02 -4.89 18.04
N GLN A 278 -14.20 -4.49 17.58
CA GLN A 278 -15.07 -5.32 16.75
C GLN A 278 -14.79 -5.06 15.26
N TYR A 279 -14.84 -6.13 14.48
CA TYR A 279 -14.68 -6.10 13.02
C TYR A 279 -15.73 -7.01 12.39
N ASP A 280 -16.38 -6.54 11.34
CA ASP A 280 -17.15 -7.38 10.42
C ASP A 280 -16.24 -8.00 9.33
N GLY A 281 -16.82 -8.83 8.46
CA GLY A 281 -16.06 -9.48 7.38
C GLY A 281 -15.33 -8.51 6.45
N TYR A 282 -15.86 -7.31 6.19
CA TYR A 282 -15.20 -6.32 5.31
C TYR A 282 -14.09 -5.57 6.05
N THR A 283 -14.39 -4.98 7.20
CA THR A 283 -13.45 -4.22 8.03
C THR A 283 -12.29 -5.09 8.51
N ALA A 284 -12.49 -6.40 8.68
CA ALA A 284 -11.41 -7.34 8.95
C ALA A 284 -10.40 -7.38 7.78
N THR A 285 -10.86 -7.47 6.52
CA THR A 285 -9.95 -7.40 5.35
C THR A 285 -9.21 -6.06 5.28
N GLN A 286 -9.85 -4.97 5.72
CA GLN A 286 -9.24 -3.64 5.72
C GLN A 286 -8.15 -3.51 6.80
N LYS A 287 -8.35 -4.09 7.98
CA LYS A 287 -7.32 -4.21 9.04
C LYS A 287 -6.15 -5.09 8.57
N GLN A 288 -6.41 -6.22 7.91
CA GLN A 288 -5.37 -7.05 7.30
C GLN A 288 -4.52 -6.23 6.31
N ARG A 289 -5.16 -5.50 5.37
CA ARG A 289 -4.48 -4.61 4.40
C ARG A 289 -3.71 -3.46 5.07
N GLN A 290 -4.20 -2.95 6.20
CA GLN A 290 -3.49 -1.92 6.97
C GLN A 290 -2.17 -2.46 7.54
N ILE A 291 -2.17 -3.67 8.10
CA ILE A 291 -0.95 -4.31 8.60
C ILE A 291 0.02 -4.55 7.43
N GLU A 292 -0.47 -5.09 6.31
CA GLU A 292 0.35 -5.33 5.10
C GLU A 292 1.06 -4.06 4.60
N ARG A 293 0.33 -2.93 4.51
CA ARG A 293 0.87 -1.62 4.14
C ARG A 293 1.96 -1.16 5.10
N THR A 294 1.72 -1.32 6.41
CA THR A 294 2.70 -0.94 7.44
C THR A 294 3.97 -1.77 7.34
N VAL A 295 3.83 -3.09 7.13
CA VAL A 295 4.98 -3.99 6.95
C VAL A 295 5.78 -3.62 5.71
N ARG A 296 5.14 -3.33 4.57
CA ARG A 296 5.85 -2.86 3.36
C ARG A 296 6.63 -1.57 3.62
N LYS A 297 6.01 -0.58 4.27
CA LYS A 297 6.68 0.67 4.65
C LYS A 297 7.93 0.42 5.50
N LEU A 298 7.81 -0.39 6.56
CA LEU A 298 8.94 -0.72 7.43
C LEU A 298 10.03 -1.51 6.71
N LYS A 299 9.69 -2.39 5.75
CA LYS A 299 10.70 -3.11 4.96
C LYS A 299 11.52 -2.17 4.08
N ARG A 300 10.90 -1.15 3.48
CA ARG A 300 11.63 -0.12 2.73
C ARG A 300 12.55 0.68 3.63
N GLU A 301 12.03 1.11 4.79
CA GLU A 301 12.81 1.82 5.83
C GLU A 301 14.00 0.97 6.31
N GLN A 302 13.79 -0.32 6.57
CA GLN A 302 14.85 -1.26 6.94
C GLN A 302 15.93 -1.36 5.87
N THR A 303 15.55 -1.48 4.59
CA THR A 303 16.50 -1.54 3.47
C THR A 303 17.30 -0.25 3.38
N ALA A 304 16.66 0.91 3.52
CA ALA A 304 17.33 2.20 3.51
C ALA A 304 18.31 2.38 4.67
N TYR A 305 17.93 1.99 5.90
CA TYR A 305 18.83 2.02 7.06
C TYR A 305 20.03 1.10 6.90
N LYS A 306 19.84 -0.11 6.37
CA LYS A 306 20.96 -1.00 6.06
C LYS A 306 21.91 -0.38 5.03
N ALA A 307 21.38 0.22 3.96
CA ALA A 307 22.18 0.88 2.94
C ALA A 307 22.96 2.09 3.50
N ALA A 308 22.41 2.80 4.48
CA ALA A 308 23.05 3.94 5.13
C ALA A 308 24.03 3.56 6.28
N GLY A 309 24.22 2.26 6.56
CA GLY A 309 25.06 1.80 7.67
C GLY A 309 24.48 2.04 9.07
N LEU A 310 23.16 2.25 9.17
CA LEU A 310 22.44 2.47 10.43
C LEU A 310 21.97 1.12 11.01
N GLU A 311 22.91 0.31 11.50
CA GLU A 311 22.64 -1.06 11.91
C GLU A 311 21.66 -1.18 13.09
N GLU A 312 21.82 -0.37 14.14
CA GLU A 312 20.93 -0.38 15.30
C GLU A 312 19.49 0.01 14.91
N ASP A 313 19.33 1.05 14.08
CA ASP A 313 18.02 1.48 13.58
C ASP A 313 17.39 0.40 12.69
N ALA A 314 18.19 -0.25 11.82
CA ALA A 314 17.72 -1.39 11.02
C ALA A 314 17.27 -2.58 11.89
N GLN A 315 17.98 -2.87 13.00
CA GLN A 315 17.58 -3.91 13.96
C GLN A 315 16.28 -3.54 14.69
N ALA A 316 16.12 -2.28 15.11
CA ALA A 316 14.88 -1.79 15.73
C ALA A 316 13.68 -1.93 14.78
N VAL A 317 13.84 -1.57 13.50
CA VAL A 317 12.81 -1.78 12.47
C VAL A 317 12.53 -3.27 12.25
N THR A 318 13.57 -4.13 12.27
CA THR A 318 13.41 -5.59 12.17
C THR A 318 12.52 -6.14 13.29
N ALA A 319 12.73 -5.69 14.53
CA ALA A 319 11.91 -6.11 15.67
C ALA A 319 10.44 -5.68 15.49
N ARG A 320 10.19 -4.47 14.97
CA ARG A 320 8.83 -3.99 14.66
C ARG A 320 8.16 -4.82 13.57
N ILE A 321 8.88 -5.16 12.50
CA ILE A 321 8.37 -6.05 11.43
C ILE A 321 8.00 -7.43 12.00
N ARG A 322 8.83 -8.00 12.88
CA ARG A 322 8.54 -9.30 13.52
C ARG A 322 7.26 -9.24 14.36
N ARG A 323 7.07 -8.19 15.17
CA ARG A 323 5.84 -7.98 15.95
C ARG A 323 4.61 -7.87 15.05
N LEU A 324 4.67 -7.06 14.00
CA LEU A 324 3.56 -6.91 13.05
C LEU A 324 3.24 -8.19 12.27
N ASN A 325 4.24 -9.01 11.93
CA ASN A 325 3.99 -10.31 11.29
C ASN A 325 3.28 -11.29 12.24
N LYS A 326 3.59 -11.23 13.55
CA LYS A 326 2.88 -12.02 14.57
C LYS A 326 1.43 -11.54 14.72
N GLU A 327 1.23 -10.22 14.82
CA GLU A 327 -0.11 -9.62 14.83
C GLU A 327 -0.90 -9.98 13.56
N TYR A 328 -0.29 -9.87 12.38
CA TYR A 328 -0.89 -10.24 11.10
C TYR A 328 -1.40 -11.67 11.09
N LYS A 329 -0.57 -12.62 11.54
CA LYS A 329 -0.93 -14.03 11.61
C LYS A 329 -2.09 -14.24 12.57
N ALA A 330 -1.97 -13.78 13.82
CA ALA A 330 -3.00 -13.95 14.84
C ALA A 330 -4.33 -13.30 14.44
N PHE A 331 -4.28 -12.08 13.88
CA PHE A 331 -5.46 -11.37 13.40
C PHE A 331 -6.13 -12.11 12.24
N SER A 332 -5.34 -12.58 11.26
CA SER A 332 -5.89 -13.28 10.09
C SER A 332 -6.51 -14.63 10.48
N GLU A 333 -5.88 -15.36 11.41
CA GLU A 333 -6.42 -16.61 11.97
C GLU A 333 -7.73 -16.35 12.71
N ALA A 334 -7.79 -15.34 13.59
CA ALA A 334 -9.00 -14.96 14.29
C ALA A 334 -10.13 -14.53 13.32
N ALA A 335 -9.78 -13.85 12.23
CA ALA A 335 -10.73 -13.41 11.20
C ALA A 335 -11.12 -14.50 10.19
N GLY A 336 -10.49 -15.67 10.22
CA GLY A 336 -10.64 -16.70 9.20
C GLY A 336 -10.24 -16.22 7.79
N LEU A 337 -9.26 -15.33 7.72
CA LEU A 337 -8.75 -14.76 6.47
C LEU A 337 -7.45 -15.47 6.03
N PRO A 338 -7.26 -15.73 4.72
CA PRO A 338 -6.03 -16.30 4.22
C PRO A 338 -4.86 -15.33 4.41
N LEU A 339 -3.67 -15.89 4.66
CA LEU A 339 -2.43 -15.12 4.74
C LEU A 339 -1.94 -14.78 3.32
N GLN A 340 -1.76 -13.49 3.06
CA GLN A 340 -1.35 -12.91 1.78
C GLN A 340 0.06 -12.33 1.86
N ARG A 341 1.04 -13.20 2.16
CA ARG A 341 2.44 -12.80 2.44
C ARG A 341 3.13 -12.16 1.23
N GLU A 342 2.73 -12.54 0.02
CA GLU A 342 3.14 -11.94 -1.23
C GLU A 342 2.89 -10.43 -1.25
N ARG A 343 1.78 -9.96 -0.68
CA ARG A 343 1.46 -8.53 -0.58
C ARG A 343 2.40 -7.77 0.34
N MET A 344 3.14 -8.45 1.21
CA MET A 344 4.09 -7.82 2.12
C MET A 344 5.52 -7.84 1.57
N LYS A 345 5.77 -8.41 0.39
CA LYS A 345 7.10 -8.40 -0.24
C LYS A 345 7.39 -7.00 -0.80
N VAL A 346 8.67 -6.64 -0.77
CA VAL A 346 9.20 -5.37 -1.28
C VAL A 346 10.45 -5.71 -2.08
N THR A 347 10.56 -5.17 -3.29
CA THR A 347 11.66 -5.44 -4.22
C THR A 347 12.60 -4.25 -4.42
N TYR A 348 12.24 -3.07 -3.93
CA TYR A 348 12.98 -1.82 -4.08
C TYR A 348 12.79 -0.93 -2.85
N THR A 349 13.71 0.01 -2.63
CA THR A 349 13.59 1.09 -1.62
C THR A 349 12.94 2.34 -2.24
N ASP A 350 12.25 3.14 -1.42
CA ASP A 350 11.61 4.39 -1.87
C ASP A 350 12.39 5.64 -1.43
N ALA A 351 12.22 6.74 -2.17
CA ALA A 351 12.93 7.99 -1.94
C ALA A 351 12.68 8.58 -0.54
N VAL A 352 11.48 8.40 0.04
CA VAL A 352 11.17 8.91 1.39
C VAL A 352 11.95 8.12 2.44
N SER A 353 12.04 6.80 2.29
CA SER A 353 12.87 5.95 3.15
C SER A 353 14.36 6.27 3.00
N GLU A 354 14.85 6.47 1.77
CA GLU A 354 16.23 6.85 1.47
C GLU A 354 16.59 8.21 2.09
N GLN A 355 15.77 9.23 1.88
CA GLN A 355 15.96 10.56 2.45
C GLN A 355 15.96 10.52 3.98
N ARG A 356 15.00 9.80 4.58
CA ARG A 356 14.93 9.63 6.03
C ARG A 356 16.16 8.93 6.60
N ALA A 357 16.68 7.91 5.91
CA ALA A 357 17.91 7.23 6.29
C ALA A 357 19.13 8.18 6.19
N SER A 358 19.22 8.96 5.12
CA SER A 358 20.29 9.95 4.92
C SER A 358 20.28 11.02 6.02
N THR A 359 19.13 11.64 6.30
CA THR A 359 19.01 12.63 7.39
C THR A 359 19.36 12.04 8.75
N LEU A 360 18.89 10.82 9.03
CA LEU A 360 19.21 10.14 10.29
C LEU A 360 20.70 9.82 10.39
N LYS A 361 21.34 9.45 9.29
CA LYS A 361 22.79 9.19 9.25
C LYS A 361 23.59 10.46 9.58
N ILE A 362 23.25 11.59 8.97
CA ILE A 362 23.84 12.90 9.28
C ILE A 362 23.69 13.22 10.77
N GLN A 363 22.49 13.02 11.32
CA GLN A 363 22.24 13.24 12.74
C GLN A 363 23.09 12.33 13.62
N ARG A 364 23.17 11.03 13.32
CA ARG A 364 23.96 10.05 14.11
C ARG A 364 25.44 10.36 14.07
N ASP A 365 25.96 10.73 12.91
CA ASP A 365 27.37 11.08 12.74
C ASP A 365 27.72 12.37 13.48
N ALA A 366 26.80 13.35 13.52
CA ALA A 366 26.97 14.56 14.34
C ALA A 366 26.87 14.27 15.85
N GLU A 367 25.99 13.35 16.27
CA GLU A 367 25.82 12.96 17.67
C GLU A 367 27.01 12.19 18.24
N ALA A 368 27.65 11.32 17.43
CA ALA A 368 28.72 10.43 17.86
C ALA A 368 29.88 11.12 18.62
N PRO A 369 30.52 12.18 18.09
CA PRO A 369 31.61 12.86 18.79
C PRO A 369 31.12 13.55 20.07
N ILE A 370 29.90 14.12 20.08
CA ILE A 370 29.35 14.77 21.28
C ILE A 370 29.09 13.75 22.39
N ARG A 371 28.57 12.57 22.04
CA ARG A 371 28.40 11.48 23.01
C ARG A 371 29.74 11.01 23.55
N GLN A 372 30.77 10.96 22.70
CA GLN A 372 32.13 10.61 23.12
C GLN A 372 32.71 11.64 24.10
N THR A 373 32.57 12.95 23.85
CA THR A 373 33.09 14.00 24.76
C THR A 373 32.37 14.07 26.09
N ILE A 374 31.06 13.80 26.12
CA ILE A 374 30.30 13.66 27.37
C ILE A 374 30.80 12.45 28.16
N ARG A 375 31.00 11.30 27.50
CA ARG A 375 31.45 10.05 28.14
C ARG A 375 32.91 10.08 28.59
N SER A 376 33.78 10.81 27.88
CA SER A 376 35.19 10.97 28.25
C SER A 376 35.41 11.96 29.39
N GLY A 377 34.36 12.67 29.83
CA GLY A 377 34.44 13.63 30.93
C GLY A 377 34.99 15.01 30.54
N GLU A 378 35.03 15.35 29.24
CA GLU A 378 35.48 16.67 28.78
C GLU A 378 34.57 17.82 29.25
N TYR A 379 33.34 17.47 29.62
CA TYR A 379 32.38 18.31 30.32
C TYR A 379 32.11 17.72 31.71
N PRO A 380 32.34 18.47 32.80
CA PRO A 380 32.10 17.95 34.15
C PRO A 380 30.61 17.71 34.35
N LEU A 381 30.22 16.49 34.76
CA LEU A 381 28.83 16.17 35.09
C LEU A 381 28.41 16.70 36.46
N ALA A 382 29.34 17.17 37.28
CA ALA A 382 29.05 17.81 38.56
C ALA A 382 28.10 19.00 38.36
N ILE A 383 27.02 19.03 39.12
CA ILE A 383 26.04 20.10 39.09
C ILE A 383 26.70 21.38 39.59
N ASN A 384 26.55 22.46 38.82
CA ASN A 384 26.94 23.80 39.22
C ASN A 384 25.85 24.39 40.15
N PRO A 385 26.15 24.60 41.45
CA PRO A 385 25.13 24.98 42.43
C PRO A 385 24.44 26.30 42.10
N GLU A 386 25.19 27.30 41.65
CA GLU A 386 24.68 28.64 41.32
C GLU A 386 23.68 28.61 40.15
N LYS A 387 24.00 27.83 39.10
CA LYS A 387 23.12 27.67 37.95
C LYS A 387 21.91 26.80 38.30
N GLN A 388 22.09 25.77 39.11
CA GLN A 388 21.03 24.86 39.50
C GLN A 388 20.00 25.50 40.43
N ALA A 389 20.42 26.35 41.37
CA ALA A 389 19.53 27.00 42.34
C ALA A 389 18.34 27.71 41.68
N ARG A 390 18.54 28.27 40.48
CA ARG A 390 17.49 28.96 39.68
C ARG A 390 16.33 28.05 39.24
N HIS A 391 16.51 26.74 39.40
CA HIS A 391 15.60 25.69 38.98
C HIS A 391 15.22 24.73 40.10
N MET A 392 15.67 24.92 41.35
CA MET A 392 15.30 24.06 42.48
C MET A 392 14.06 24.59 43.20
N ALA A 393 13.23 23.68 43.73
CA ALA A 393 12.13 24.05 44.62
C ALA A 393 12.64 24.92 45.80
N GLY A 394 11.91 25.99 46.11
CA GLY A 394 12.28 26.95 47.14
C GLY A 394 13.19 28.10 46.69
N THR A 395 14.02 27.91 45.64
CA THR A 395 14.94 28.94 45.12
C THR A 395 14.73 29.28 43.64
N ALA A 396 13.77 28.62 42.98
CA ALA A 396 13.47 28.84 41.58
C ALA A 396 12.94 30.26 41.32
N ILE A 397 13.37 30.83 40.20
CA ILE A 397 12.85 32.13 39.74
C ILE A 397 11.38 31.95 39.34
N THR A 398 10.51 32.84 39.82
CA THR A 398 9.07 32.84 39.51
C THR A 398 8.83 32.72 38.00
N GLY A 399 7.95 31.80 37.60
CA GLY A 399 7.62 31.53 36.19
C GLY A 399 8.58 30.59 35.45
N ARG A 400 9.66 30.09 36.09
CA ARG A 400 10.54 29.08 35.49
C ARG A 400 10.13 27.65 35.85
N SER A 401 10.70 26.71 35.09
CA SER A 401 10.60 25.28 35.38
C SER A 401 11.36 24.93 36.66
N VAL A 402 10.76 24.07 37.48
CA VAL A 402 11.21 23.73 38.84
C VAL A 402 11.45 22.24 38.98
N ILE A 403 12.61 21.87 39.51
CA ILE A 403 13.00 20.54 39.97
C ILE A 403 12.51 20.38 41.40
N THR A 404 11.80 19.29 41.67
CA THR A 404 11.23 18.98 42.99
C THR A 404 12.00 17.89 43.73
N VAL A 405 12.82 17.10 43.03
CA VAL A 405 13.73 16.12 43.64
C VAL A 405 14.95 16.80 44.28
N SER A 406 15.67 16.10 45.16
CA SER A 406 16.89 16.66 45.76
C SER A 406 18.02 16.83 44.74
N VAL A 407 19.03 17.64 45.10
CA VAL A 407 20.21 17.84 44.23
C VAL A 407 21.00 16.55 44.07
N GLU A 408 21.08 15.74 45.12
CA GLU A 408 21.76 14.43 45.12
C GLU A 408 21.05 13.46 44.17
N GLU A 409 19.72 13.42 44.22
CA GLU A 409 18.92 12.62 43.30
C GLU A 409 19.06 13.08 41.85
N LEU A 410 19.06 14.39 41.62
CA LEU A 410 19.30 14.95 40.29
C LEU A 410 20.70 14.61 39.77
N GLN A 411 21.73 14.72 40.62
CA GLN A 411 23.11 14.37 40.29
C GLN A 411 23.24 12.90 39.90
N ALA A 412 22.58 11.99 40.64
CA ALA A 412 22.56 10.57 40.33
C ALA A 412 21.95 10.30 38.95
N ILE A 413 20.82 10.95 38.63
CA ILE A 413 20.17 10.80 37.31
C ILE A 413 21.08 11.31 36.18
N ILE A 414 21.75 12.46 36.37
CA ILE A 414 22.68 13.02 35.38
C ILE A 414 23.86 12.06 35.15
N ASN A 415 24.47 11.55 36.23
CA ASN A 415 25.61 10.63 36.13
C ASN A 415 25.25 9.34 35.41
N GLU A 416 24.06 8.79 35.67
CA GLU A 416 23.59 7.55 35.05
C GLU A 416 23.26 7.74 33.55
N LYS A 417 22.66 8.89 33.18
CA LYS A 417 21.98 9.03 31.89
C LYS A 417 22.60 10.04 30.92
N ALA A 418 23.58 10.84 31.33
CA ALA A 418 24.28 11.77 30.44
C ALA A 418 24.86 11.04 29.22
N GLY A 419 24.67 11.60 28.02
CA GLY A 419 25.11 11.03 26.75
C GLY A 419 24.25 9.89 26.21
N SER A 420 23.09 9.59 26.82
CA SER A 420 22.13 8.54 26.38
C SER A 420 20.84 9.09 25.76
N GLY A 421 20.57 10.37 25.95
CA GLY A 421 19.37 11.07 25.52
C GLY A 421 19.47 11.69 24.12
N LYS A 422 18.54 12.61 23.84
CA LYS A 422 18.49 13.37 22.59
C LYS A 422 19.44 14.56 22.69
N ILE A 423 20.50 14.55 21.89
CA ILE A 423 21.42 15.68 21.77
C ILE A 423 20.74 16.79 20.96
N ASN A 424 20.76 18.03 21.46
CA ASN A 424 20.11 19.14 20.78
C ASN A 424 21.10 19.89 19.89
N PHE A 425 20.85 19.88 18.58
CA PHE A 425 21.58 20.66 17.60
C PHE A 425 20.76 21.85 17.07
N THR A 426 21.41 22.70 16.28
CA THR A 426 20.76 23.47 15.21
C THR A 426 20.09 22.54 14.20
N ASP A 427 19.16 23.07 13.41
CA ASP A 427 18.30 22.24 12.54
C ASP A 427 19.07 21.55 11.40
N ASP A 428 20.26 22.06 11.07
CA ASP A 428 21.22 21.52 10.10
C ASP A 428 22.23 20.53 10.71
N PHE A 429 22.12 20.21 11.99
CA PHE A 429 23.04 19.35 12.75
C PHE A 429 24.51 19.84 12.82
N THR A 430 24.79 21.09 12.46
CA THR A 430 26.18 21.61 12.43
C THR A 430 26.68 22.08 13.80
N LYS A 431 25.77 22.60 14.65
CA LYS A 431 26.14 23.18 15.94
C LYS A 431 25.37 22.55 17.09
N TRP A 432 26.11 21.93 18.00
CA TRP A 432 25.55 21.47 19.27
C TRP A 432 25.17 22.66 20.15
N LYS A 433 23.96 22.63 20.73
CA LYS A 433 23.45 23.67 21.63
C LYS A 433 23.91 23.49 23.08
N ASN A 434 24.92 22.64 23.31
CA ASN A 434 25.40 22.25 24.65
C ASN A 434 24.29 21.71 25.55
N THR A 435 23.26 21.08 24.96
CA THR A 435 22.16 20.50 25.73
C THR A 435 21.79 19.12 25.23
N GLU A 436 21.26 18.33 26.15
CA GLU A 436 20.73 17.00 25.92
C GLU A 436 19.42 16.84 26.68
N ILE A 437 18.47 16.08 26.13
CA ILE A 437 17.22 15.74 26.82
C ILE A 437 17.22 14.24 27.13
N ILE A 438 17.17 13.92 28.41
CA ILE A 438 17.10 12.54 28.93
C ILE A 438 15.75 12.28 29.58
N ASP A 439 15.30 11.02 29.54
CA ASP A 439 14.15 10.57 30.33
C ASP A 439 14.61 10.17 31.74
N ALA A 440 14.07 10.85 32.76
CA ALA A 440 14.39 10.56 34.14
C ALA A 440 13.76 9.24 34.61
N GLY A 441 12.74 8.72 33.91
CA GLY A 441 12.01 7.50 34.26
C GLY A 441 10.95 7.70 35.34
N ARG A 442 10.94 8.87 36.00
CA ARG A 442 10.00 9.28 37.05
C ARG A 442 9.71 10.77 36.96
N GLU A 443 8.72 11.23 37.72
CA GLU A 443 8.47 12.65 37.90
C GLU A 443 9.65 13.29 38.65
N ILE A 444 10.14 14.41 38.12
CA ILE A 444 11.32 15.12 38.67
C ILE A 444 11.06 16.61 38.93
N GLY A 445 9.87 17.09 38.57
CA GLY A 445 9.53 18.49 38.65
C GLY A 445 8.43 18.88 37.67
N TYR A 446 8.33 20.16 37.35
CA TYR A 446 7.32 20.68 36.45
C TYR A 446 7.83 21.86 35.60
N THR A 447 7.14 22.08 34.49
CA THR A 447 7.28 23.28 33.65
C THR A 447 6.00 24.10 33.71
N ILE A 448 6.09 25.40 33.44
CA ILE A 448 4.94 26.29 33.31
C ILE A 448 4.79 26.63 31.83
N ASN A 449 3.59 26.44 31.27
CA ASN A 449 3.32 26.78 29.87
C ASN A 449 3.02 28.29 29.69
N ARG A 450 2.78 28.74 28.45
CA ARG A 450 2.46 30.15 28.16
C ARG A 450 1.16 30.64 28.82
N ASN A 451 0.26 29.73 29.18
CA ASN A 451 -1.02 30.04 29.82
C ASN A 451 -0.91 30.03 31.36
N GLY A 452 0.26 29.68 31.92
CA GLY A 452 0.46 29.53 33.36
C GLY A 452 0.17 28.14 33.92
N ASP A 453 -0.22 27.17 33.08
CA ASP A 453 -0.53 25.82 33.55
C ASP A 453 0.74 25.05 33.92
N ILE A 454 0.66 24.30 35.02
CA ILE A 454 1.70 23.39 35.48
C ILE A 454 1.63 22.10 34.68
N ILE A 455 2.75 21.72 34.07
CA ILE A 455 2.92 20.46 33.35
C ILE A 455 4.00 19.65 34.05
N ILE A 456 3.61 18.49 34.57
CA ILE A 456 4.53 17.54 35.19
C ILE A 456 5.61 17.13 34.19
N ALA A 457 6.86 17.19 34.62
CA ALA A 457 8.03 16.84 33.84
C ALA A 457 8.63 15.51 34.31
N ARG A 458 8.85 14.61 33.36
CA ARG A 458 9.57 13.34 33.54
C ARG A 458 10.89 13.29 32.78
N CYS A 459 11.21 14.36 32.05
CA CYS A 459 12.46 14.47 31.30
C CYS A 459 13.28 15.64 31.85
N ILE A 460 14.60 15.54 31.73
CA ILE A 460 15.54 16.57 32.13
C ILE A 460 16.27 17.06 30.88
N LYS A 461 16.32 18.37 30.70
CA LYS A 461 17.26 19.02 29.79
C LYS A 461 18.54 19.32 30.56
N ILE A 462 19.60 18.58 30.24
CA ILE A 462 20.94 18.80 30.78
C ILE A 462 21.60 19.90 29.95
N HIS A 463 22.16 20.90 30.63
CA HIS A 463 22.99 21.93 30.05
C HIS A 463 24.45 21.67 30.41
N TYR A 464 25.30 21.50 29.40
CA TYR A 464 26.73 21.25 29.55
C TYR A 464 27.53 22.55 29.50
N SER A 465 28.50 22.69 30.41
CA SER A 465 29.47 23.79 30.37
C SER A 465 30.78 23.37 31.02
N LYS A 466 31.87 24.11 30.76
CA LYS A 466 33.17 23.83 31.38
C LYS A 466 33.18 24.05 32.90
N SER A 467 32.19 24.77 33.45
CA SER A 467 32.05 25.02 34.90
C SER A 467 31.10 24.02 35.61
N GLY A 468 30.74 22.92 34.95
CA GLY A 468 29.74 21.96 35.43
C GLY A 468 28.42 21.99 34.66
N THR A 469 27.50 21.10 35.02
CA THR A 469 26.17 20.98 34.40
C THR A 469 25.07 21.62 35.24
N HIS A 470 23.90 21.83 34.64
CA HIS A 470 22.65 22.00 35.41
C HIS A 470 21.49 21.34 34.66
N GLY A 471 20.53 20.83 35.41
CA GLY A 471 19.34 20.16 34.89
C GLY A 471 18.10 21.05 34.99
N VAL A 472 17.34 21.12 33.91
CA VAL A 472 16.06 21.85 33.85
C VAL A 472 14.95 20.87 33.48
N PRO A 473 13.77 20.91 34.13
CA PRO A 473 12.65 20.07 33.74
C PRO A 473 12.25 20.31 32.28
N PHE A 474 11.91 19.24 31.58
CA PHE A 474 11.43 19.29 30.19
C PHE A 474 10.13 18.50 30.06
N SER A 475 9.08 19.18 29.60
CA SER A 475 7.73 18.62 29.40
C SER A 475 7.37 18.39 27.94
N GLY A 476 8.28 18.72 27.00
CA GLY A 476 8.07 18.43 25.58
C GLY A 476 8.06 16.92 25.31
N ARG A 477 7.46 16.52 24.18
CA ARG A 477 7.44 15.11 23.77
C ARG A 477 8.86 14.60 23.49
N TRP A 478 9.43 13.85 24.43
CA TRP A 478 10.59 13.00 24.20
C TRP A 478 10.10 11.67 23.62
N LYS A 479 10.61 11.30 22.44
CA LYS A 479 10.48 9.95 21.89
C LYS A 479 11.90 9.49 21.57
N LYS A 480 12.32 8.41 22.21
CA LYS A 480 13.59 7.73 21.94
C LYS A 480 13.63 7.19 20.52
#